data_AF-A0A0G4MZR7-F1
#
_entry.id   AF-A0A0G4MZR7-F1
#
_cell.length_a   1.000
_cell.length_b   1.000
_cell.length_c   1.000
_cell.angle_alpha   90.00
_cell.angle_beta   90.00
_cell.angle_gamma   90.00
#
_symmetry.space_group_name_H-M   'P 1'
#
loop_
_entity.id
_entity.type
_entity.pdbx_description
1 polymer ?
#
loop_
_entity_poly.entity_id
_entity_poly.type
_entity_poly.pdbx_seq_one_letter_code
_entity_poly.pdbx_strand_id
1 'polypeptide(L)'
;MGSDNAPKGPATREEMREARLPLAYRDSCAHLLIPLNRCRTETWYLPWKCSDERHGYEKCQYEEFKKRVAKMDELRASKDGARSN
;
A
#
# COMPACT_ATOMS: atom_id res chain seq x y z
N MET A 1 9.35 19.08 -7.55
CA MET A 1 8.28 18.82 -8.54
C MET A 1 7.68 17.47 -8.18
N GLY A 2 6.67 17.47 -7.30
CA GLY A 2 5.98 16.26 -6.87
C GLY A 2 4.83 15.98 -7.83
N SER A 3 4.62 14.71 -8.16
CA SER A 3 3.56 14.26 -9.06
C SER A 3 2.16 14.64 -8.55
N ASP A 4 1.62 15.74 -9.06
CA ASP A 4 0.25 16.24 -8.81
C ASP A 4 -0.86 15.39 -9.46
N ASN A 5 -0.57 14.17 -9.92
CA ASN A 5 -1.51 13.32 -10.67
C ASN A 5 -1.67 11.88 -10.13
N ALA A 6 -1.26 11.60 -8.88
CA ALA A 6 -1.66 10.35 -8.24
C ALA A 6 -3.11 10.49 -7.72
N PRO A 7 -4.03 9.56 -8.04
CA PRO A 7 -5.39 9.61 -7.49
C PRO A 7 -5.31 9.61 -5.95
N LYS A 8 -5.81 10.68 -5.32
CA LYS A 8 -5.78 10.88 -3.86
C LYS A 8 -6.77 9.99 -3.08
N GLY A 9 -7.25 8.91 -3.69
CA GLY A 9 -8.26 8.03 -3.15
C GLY A 9 -7.93 6.55 -3.39
N PRO A 10 -8.59 5.63 -2.67
CA PRO A 10 -8.41 4.20 -2.87
C PRO A 10 -8.76 3.81 -4.30
N ALA A 11 -7.99 2.89 -4.88
CA ALA A 11 -8.25 2.38 -6.22
C ALA A 11 -9.58 1.63 -6.22
N THR A 12 -10.38 1.83 -7.27
CA THR A 12 -11.59 1.06 -7.49
C THR A 12 -11.25 -0.40 -7.80
N ARG A 13 -12.22 -1.29 -7.57
CA ARG A 13 -12.06 -2.71 -7.87
C ARG A 13 -11.77 -2.98 -9.35
N GLU A 14 -12.35 -2.18 -10.23
CA GLU A 14 -12.17 -2.28 -11.68
C GLU A 14 -10.75 -1.88 -12.08
N GLU A 15 -10.22 -0.77 -11.55
CA GLU A 15 -8.83 -0.34 -11.77
C GLU A 15 -7.82 -1.39 -11.29
N MET A 16 -8.04 -1.99 -10.11
CA MET A 16 -7.17 -3.05 -9.59
C MET A 16 -7.21 -4.33 -10.45
N ARG A 17 -8.36 -4.63 -11.06
CA ARG A 17 -8.50 -5.76 -12.00
C ARG A 17 -7.76 -5.47 -13.30
N GLU A 18 -7.94 -4.29 -13.86
CA GLU A 18 -7.30 -3.86 -15.10
C GLU A 18 -5.77 -3.82 -14.97
N ALA A 19 -5.27 -3.32 -13.84
CA ALA A 19 -3.84 -3.34 -13.49
C ALA A 19 -3.32 -4.73 -13.12
N ARG A 20 -4.17 -5.77 -13.15
CA ARG A 20 -3.84 -7.17 -12.85
C ARG A 20 -3.09 -7.36 -11.53
N LEU A 21 -3.48 -6.61 -10.49
CA LEU A 21 -2.84 -6.73 -9.18
C LEU A 21 -3.13 -8.10 -8.55
N PRO A 22 -2.12 -8.80 -7.98
CA PRO A 22 -2.33 -9.99 -7.17
C PRO A 22 -3.19 -9.68 -5.95
N LEU A 23 -3.97 -10.65 -5.48
CA LEU A 23 -4.93 -10.46 -4.38
C LEU A 23 -4.29 -9.88 -3.11
N ALA A 24 -3.06 -10.27 -2.80
CA ALA A 24 -2.33 -9.80 -1.63
C ALA A 24 -2.07 -8.27 -1.64
N TYR A 25 -2.06 -7.65 -2.81
CA TYR A 25 -1.77 -6.22 -2.99
C TYR A 25 -3.01 -5.39 -3.33
N ARG A 26 -4.21 -5.97 -3.23
CA ARG A 26 -5.49 -5.27 -3.40
C ARG A 26 -5.97 -4.66 -2.08
N ASP A 27 -5.12 -3.84 -1.49
CA ASP A 27 -5.38 -3.16 -0.23
C ASP A 27 -5.72 -1.68 -0.44
N SER A 28 -5.90 -0.96 0.67
CA SER A 28 -6.16 0.48 0.69
C SER A 28 -5.06 1.30 -0.01
N CYS A 29 -3.84 0.76 -0.13
CA CYS A 29 -2.67 1.40 -0.74
C CYS A 29 -2.48 1.06 -2.23
N ALA A 30 -3.36 0.26 -2.83
CA ALA A 30 -3.25 -0.20 -4.22
C ALA A 30 -3.17 0.95 -5.25
N HIS A 31 -3.78 2.10 -4.96
CA HIS A 31 -3.74 3.30 -5.80
C HIS A 31 -2.33 3.87 -6.03
N LEU A 32 -1.39 3.60 -5.11
CA LEU A 32 0.02 3.98 -5.24
C LEU A 32 0.85 2.89 -5.94
N LEU A 33 0.41 1.63 -5.86
CA LEU A 33 1.11 0.51 -6.48
C LEU A 33 0.95 0.49 -8.01
N ILE A 34 -0.21 0.89 -8.52
CA ILE A 34 -0.48 0.97 -9.96
C ILE A 34 0.55 1.89 -10.67
N PRO A 35 0.74 3.17 -10.28
CA PRO A 35 1.74 4.04 -10.90
C PRO A 35 3.18 3.55 -10.66
N LEU A 36 3.48 2.96 -9.50
CA LEU A 36 4.79 2.37 -9.23
C LEU A 36 5.12 1.22 -10.20
N ASN A 37 4.17 0.31 -10.46
CA ASN A 37 4.37 -0.80 -11.38
C ASN A 37 4.49 -0.33 -12.83
N ARG A 38 3.79 0.74 -13.20
CA ARG A 38 3.97 1.40 -14.48
C ARG A 38 5.39 1.96 -14.62
N CYS A 39 5.85 2.75 -13.65
CA CYS A 39 7.20 3.31 -13.64
C CYS A 39 8.28 2.22 -13.69
N ARG A 40 8.11 1.13 -12.92
CA ARG A 40 9.03 -0.02 -12.93
C ARG A 40 9.14 -0.67 -14.31
N THR A 41 8.01 -0.83 -15.00
CA THR A 41 7.99 -1.44 -16.33
C THR A 41 8.64 -0.51 -17.37
N GLU A 42 8.30 0.79 -17.34
CA GLU A 42 8.86 1.81 -18.23
C GLU A 42 10.38 1.99 -18.06
N THR A 43 10.88 1.82 -16.83
CA THR A 43 12.30 1.99 -16.50
C THR A 43 13.07 0.67 -16.36
N TRP A 44 12.50 -0.45 -16.78
CA TRP A 44 13.14 -1.78 -16.71
C TRP A 44 13.62 -2.17 -15.30
N TYR A 45 12.87 -1.79 -14.26
CA TYR A 45 13.13 -2.13 -12.86
C TYR A 45 14.50 -1.66 -12.33
N LEU A 46 15.05 -0.59 -12.90
CA LEU A 46 16.31 -0.03 -12.44
C LEU A 46 16.19 0.47 -10.99
N PRO A 47 17.12 0.11 -10.08
CA PRO A 47 16.96 0.33 -8.64
C PRO A 47 17.03 1.80 -8.20
N TRP A 48 17.56 2.69 -9.04
CA TRP A 48 17.66 4.14 -8.81
C TRP A 48 16.53 4.95 -9.46
N LYS A 49 15.55 4.28 -10.08
CA LYS A 49 14.35 4.92 -10.64
C LYS A 49 13.14 4.62 -9.77
N CYS A 50 12.10 5.44 -9.89
CA CYS A 50 10.82 5.29 -9.19
C CYS A 50 10.91 5.35 -7.65
N SER A 51 11.91 6.05 -7.10
CA SER A 51 12.16 6.11 -5.66
C SER A 51 11.03 6.81 -4.90
N ASP A 52 10.47 7.88 -5.47
CA ASP A 52 9.41 8.65 -4.83
C ASP A 52 8.10 7.85 -4.78
N GLU A 53 7.74 7.19 -5.88
CA GLU A 53 6.59 6.31 -5.97
C GLU A 53 6.74 5.11 -5.02
N ARG A 54 7.95 4.55 -4.94
CA ARG A 54 8.25 3.45 -4.02
C ARG A 54 8.08 3.88 -2.57
N HIS A 55 8.71 4.98 -2.17
CA HIS A 55 8.60 5.49 -0.80
C HIS A 55 7.16 5.91 -0.46
N GLY A 56 6.40 6.45 -1.42
CA GLY A 56 4.99 6.74 -1.24
C GLY A 56 4.18 5.49 -0.89
N TYR A 57 4.35 4.41 -1.65
CA TYR A 57 3.70 3.13 -1.39
C TYR A 57 4.12 2.52 -0.05
N GLU A 58 5.43 2.49 0.25
CA GLU A 58 5.98 1.96 1.51
C GLU A 58 5.45 2.72 2.73
N LYS A 59 5.37 4.06 2.65
CA LYS A 59 4.80 4.89 3.71
C LYS A 59 3.32 4.54 3.95
N CYS A 60 2.54 4.36 2.89
CA CYS A 60 1.14 3.96 3.02
C CYS A 60 1.01 2.60 3.74
N GLN A 61 1.81 1.61 3.33
CA GLN A 61 1.85 0.29 3.98
C GLN A 61 2.23 0.36 5.46
N TYR A 62 3.19 1.23 5.79
CA TYR A 62 3.63 1.43 7.16
C TYR A 62 2.51 2.01 8.03
N GLU A 63 1.77 3.01 7.54
CA GLU A 63 0.63 3.56 8.28
C GLU A 63 -0.51 2.53 8.44
N GLU A 64 -0.80 1.72 7.42
CA GLU A 64 -1.76 0.62 7.54
C GLU A 64 -1.29 -0.45 8.54
N PHE A 65 0.01 -0.75 8.58
CA PHE A 65 0.57 -1.63 9.59
C PHE A 65 0.37 -1.08 11.01
N LYS A 66 0.65 0.21 11.24
CA LYS A 66 0.43 0.86 12.54
C LYS A 66 -1.03 0.78 12.99
N LYS A 67 -1.99 0.99 12.07
CA LYS A 67 -3.42 0.82 12.37
C LYS A 67 -3.75 -0.61 12.81
N ARG A 68 -3.15 -1.62 12.16
CA ARG A 68 -3.31 -3.04 12.55
C ARG A 68 -2.70 -3.34 13.92
N VAL A 69 -1.56 -2.76 14.24
CA VAL A 69 -0.94 -2.87 15.57
C VAL A 69 -1.85 -2.26 16.64
N ALA A 70 -2.33 -1.03 16.43
CA ALA A 70 -3.26 -0.38 17.35
C ALA A 70 -4.52 -1.22 17.59
N LYS A 71 -5.12 -1.75 16.53
CA LYS A 71 -6.28 -2.67 16.64
C LYS A 71 -5.95 -3.95 17.41
N MET A 72 -4.75 -4.50 17.23
CA MET A 72 -4.32 -5.67 18.00
C MET A 72 -4.12 -5.36 19.48
N ASP A 73 -3.63 -4.17 19.81
CA ASP A 73 -3.45 -3.74 21.20
C ASP A 73 -4.80 -3.49 21.89
N GLU A 74 -5.78 -2.90 21.19
CA GLU A 74 -7.17 -2.81 21.65
C GLU A 74 -7.79 -4.19 21.94
N LEU A 75 -7.57 -5.15 21.03
CA LEU A 75 -8.05 -6.53 21.21
C LEU A 75 -7.35 -7.27 22.36
N ARG A 76 -6.08 -6.96 22.64
CA ARG A 76 -5.37 -7.51 23.79
C ARG A 76 -5.87 -6.92 25.10
N ALA A 77 -6.09 -5.61 25.14
CA ALA A 77 -6.61 -4.93 26.33
C ALA A 77 -8.02 -5.43 26.70
N SER A 78 -8.88 -5.68 25.71
CA SER A 78 -10.23 -6.23 25.95
C SER A 78 -10.26 -7.71 26.37
N LYS A 79 -9.15 -8.44 26.23
CA LYS A 79 -9.00 -9.85 26.62
C LYS A 79 -8.08 -10.03 27.84
N ASP A 80 -7.91 -9.00 28.66
CA ASP A 80 -7.01 -9.01 29.83
C ASP A 80 -5.57 -9.46 29.52
N GLY A 81 -5.07 -9.14 28.31
CA GLY A 81 -3.72 -9.48 27.87
C GLY A 81 -3.55 -10.92 27.35
N ALA A 82 -4.63 -11.70 27.21
CA ALA A 82 -4.56 -13.04 26.66
C ALA A 82 -4.11 -13.02 25.17
N ARG A 83 -3.02 -13.72 24.88
CA ARG A 83 -2.54 -13.91 23.50
C ARG A 83 -3.44 -14.94 22.81
N SER A 84 -4.09 -14.52 21.72
CA SER A 84 -4.82 -15.45 20.84
C SER A 84 -3.79 -16.33 20.12
N ASN A 85 -3.55 -17.55 20.60
CA ASN A 85 -2.79 -18.60 19.92
C ASN A 85 -3.51 -19.92 20.10
#